data_AF-A0A2V7CZ69-F1
#
_entry.id   AF-A0A2V7CZ69-F1
#
_cell.length_a   1.000
_cell.length_b   1.000
_cell.length_c   1.000
_cell.angle_alpha   90.00
_cell.angle_beta   90.00
_cell.angle_gamma   90.00
#
_symmetry.space_group_name_H-M   'P 1'
#
loop_
_entity.id
_entity.type
_entity.pdbx_description
1 polymer ?
#
loop_
_entity_poly.entity_id
_entity_poly.type
_entity_poly.pdbx_seq_one_letter_code
_entity_poly.pdbx_strand_id
1 'polypeptide(L)'
;MALRSSWLKVPWRRAERRRHDPYWDFFINTPPADRANSVLDVIRKAPEGNVFPTRADLHTPEVTTTHVKEMARYLGADLVGITRLDNDDAGHPFAVVCAVRADDDPREAPGIGGQVPVQNGLFVTFVLSAWIRELGFRASAAVSADAARLAFAAKLGTLDRTGKLVTAEYGTRVHVADVIRTDLPLVPA
;
A
#
# COMPACT_ATOMS: atom_id res chain seq x y z
N MET A 1 29.10 38.42 9.55
CA MET A 1 27.75 38.09 9.05
C MET A 1 27.91 37.12 7.88
N ALA A 2 27.79 35.81 8.13
CA ALA A 2 27.90 34.77 7.10
C ALA A 2 26.70 33.83 7.24
N LEU A 3 25.71 34.00 6.38
CA LEU A 3 24.53 33.15 6.30
C LEU A 3 24.93 31.84 5.59
N ARG A 4 25.04 30.75 6.36
CA ARG A 4 25.16 29.40 5.82
C ARG A 4 23.80 28.96 5.28
N SER A 5 23.61 29.03 3.97
CA SER A 5 22.46 28.47 3.26
C SER A 5 22.61 26.94 3.13
N SER A 6 22.22 26.18 4.15
CA SER A 6 22.09 24.72 4.11
C SER A 6 20.61 24.28 4.16
N TRP A 7 19.86 24.46 3.08
CA TRP A 7 18.43 24.10 3.06
C TRP A 7 17.90 23.51 1.75
N LEU A 8 18.72 23.43 0.69
CA LEU A 8 18.41 22.58 -0.47
C LEU A 8 19.01 21.18 -0.23
N LYS A 9 18.38 20.38 0.64
CA LYS A 9 18.66 18.94 0.73
C LYS A 9 18.02 18.26 -0.46
N VAL A 10 18.76 18.27 -1.55
CA VAL A 10 18.43 17.64 -2.82
C VAL A 10 18.26 16.11 -2.65
N PRO A 11 17.06 15.54 -2.79
CA PRO A 11 16.79 14.12 -2.50
C PRO A 11 17.64 13.15 -3.34
N TRP A 12 17.89 13.50 -4.61
CA TRP A 12 18.62 12.64 -5.54
C TRP A 12 20.11 12.45 -5.20
N ARG A 13 20.78 13.47 -4.61
CA ARG A 13 22.16 13.33 -4.13
C ARG A 13 22.31 12.34 -2.97
N ARG A 14 21.23 12.11 -2.21
CA ARG A 14 21.21 11.13 -1.12
C ARG A 14 21.00 9.72 -1.64
N ALA A 15 20.20 9.56 -2.69
CA ALA A 15 19.99 8.27 -3.37
C ALA A 15 21.25 7.78 -4.09
N GLU A 16 21.97 8.66 -4.81
CA GLU A 16 23.25 8.30 -5.47
C GLU A 16 24.32 7.85 -4.47
N ARG A 17 24.45 8.54 -3.32
CA ARG A 17 25.41 8.16 -2.27
C ARG A 17 25.14 6.78 -1.66
N ARG A 18 23.88 6.30 -1.65
CA ARG A 18 23.53 4.97 -1.14
C ARG A 18 23.97 3.85 -2.07
N ARG A 19 23.98 4.08 -3.40
CA ARG A 19 24.28 3.04 -4.40
C ARG A 19 25.72 2.52 -4.38
N HIS A 20 26.64 3.22 -3.74
CA HIS A 20 28.05 2.82 -3.62
C HIS A 20 28.49 2.52 -2.17
N ASP A 21 27.55 2.55 -1.22
CA ASP A 21 27.81 2.24 0.18
C ASP A 21 27.48 0.76 0.43
N PRO A 22 28.46 -0.06 0.88
CA PRO A 22 28.26 -1.50 1.05
C PRO A 22 27.20 -1.84 2.12
N TYR A 23 26.95 -0.97 3.09
CA TYR A 23 25.88 -1.18 4.08
C TYR A 23 24.50 -0.97 3.44
N TRP A 24 24.35 0.07 2.62
CA TRP A 24 23.10 0.32 1.91
C TRP A 24 22.84 -0.74 0.86
N ASP A 25 23.86 -1.16 0.12
CA ASP A 25 23.74 -2.25 -0.85
C ASP A 25 23.27 -3.55 -0.16
N PHE A 26 23.93 -3.95 0.93
CA PHE A 26 23.52 -5.12 1.70
C PHE A 26 22.06 -4.97 2.22
N PHE A 27 21.72 -3.82 2.80
CA PHE A 27 20.39 -3.57 3.36
C PHE A 27 19.27 -3.60 2.31
N ILE A 28 19.51 -3.07 1.12
CA ILE A 28 18.52 -3.00 0.03
C ILE A 28 18.44 -4.33 -0.73
N ASN A 29 19.56 -5.00 -0.95
CA ASN A 29 19.66 -6.11 -1.91
C ASN A 29 19.86 -7.49 -1.29
N THR A 30 20.21 -7.62 0.00
CA THR A 30 20.42 -8.93 0.63
C THR A 30 19.21 -9.38 1.44
N PRO A 31 18.49 -10.44 1.00
CA PRO A 31 17.35 -10.96 1.74
C PRO A 31 17.76 -11.44 3.14
N PRO A 32 16.87 -11.35 4.15
CA PRO A 32 17.14 -11.92 5.46
C PRO A 32 17.31 -13.44 5.35
N ALA A 33 18.41 -13.97 5.91
CA ALA A 33 18.67 -15.41 5.93
C ALA A 33 17.69 -16.18 6.83
N ASP A 34 17.23 -15.53 7.90
CA ASP A 34 16.21 -16.06 8.81
C ASP A 34 14.89 -15.30 8.60
N ARG A 35 13.82 -16.06 8.29
CA ARG A 35 12.47 -15.53 8.10
C ARG A 35 11.89 -14.90 9.36
N ALA A 36 12.38 -15.23 10.55
CA ALA A 36 11.97 -14.56 11.79
C ALA A 36 12.35 -13.06 11.80
N ASN A 37 13.32 -12.65 10.98
CA ASN A 37 13.70 -11.24 10.80
C ASN A 37 12.83 -10.50 9.75
N SER A 38 11.81 -11.16 9.20
CA SER A 38 10.93 -10.61 8.19
C SER A 38 9.59 -10.18 8.80
N VAL A 39 9.40 -8.87 8.99
CA VAL A 39 8.10 -8.29 9.38
C VAL A 39 7.01 -8.66 8.37
N LEU A 40 7.37 -8.76 7.08
CA LEU A 40 6.47 -9.23 6.03
C LEU A 40 5.90 -10.60 6.37
N ASP A 41 6.75 -11.56 6.74
CA ASP A 41 6.33 -12.93 7.04
C ASP A 41 5.46 -12.98 8.30
N VAL A 42 5.75 -12.14 9.29
CA VAL A 42 4.93 -12.03 10.50
C VAL A 42 3.51 -11.56 10.16
N ILE A 43 3.38 -10.46 9.40
CA ILE A 43 2.06 -9.91 9.04
C ILE A 43 1.30 -10.86 8.13
N ARG A 44 1.95 -11.45 7.11
CA ARG A 44 1.29 -12.35 6.15
C ARG A 44 0.78 -13.65 6.77
N LYS A 45 1.38 -14.09 7.89
CA LYS A 45 0.94 -15.28 8.64
C LYS A 45 -0.07 -14.95 9.73
N ALA A 46 -0.30 -13.68 10.03
CA ALA A 46 -1.28 -13.29 11.02
C ALA A 46 -2.67 -13.76 10.57
N PRO A 47 -3.46 -14.40 11.44
CA PRO A 47 -4.81 -14.78 11.11
C PRO A 47 -5.66 -13.53 10.86
N GLU A 48 -6.65 -13.65 9.97
CA GLU A 48 -7.63 -12.58 9.77
C GLU A 48 -8.45 -12.39 11.06
N GLY A 49 -8.73 -11.13 11.39
CA GLY A 49 -9.53 -10.79 12.56
C GLY A 49 -11.02 -11.04 12.34
N ASN A 50 -11.78 -11.19 13.43
CA ASN A 50 -13.23 -11.29 13.36
C ASN A 50 -13.86 -9.94 12.95
N VAL A 51 -15.05 -10.01 12.36
CA VAL A 51 -15.90 -8.84 12.15
C VAL A 51 -16.68 -8.56 13.43
N PHE A 52 -16.71 -7.30 13.87
CA PHE A 52 -17.49 -6.92 15.03
C PHE A 52 -18.99 -7.18 14.76
N PRO A 53 -19.73 -7.82 15.69
CA PRO A 53 -21.07 -8.32 15.38
C PRO A 53 -22.12 -7.23 15.16
N THR A 54 -21.84 -5.99 15.55
CA THR A 54 -22.74 -4.85 15.43
C THR A 54 -22.15 -3.81 14.48
N ARG A 55 -22.92 -3.39 13.48
CA ARG A 55 -22.47 -2.33 12.58
C ARG A 55 -22.48 -0.99 13.30
N ALA A 56 -21.41 -0.23 13.13
CA ALA A 56 -21.35 1.16 13.54
C ALA A 56 -22.33 2.02 12.73
N ASP A 57 -22.85 3.08 13.34
CA ASP A 57 -23.59 4.11 12.62
C ASP A 57 -22.63 4.91 11.74
N LEU A 58 -22.81 4.81 10.42
CA LEU A 58 -21.97 5.48 9.44
C LEU A 58 -22.64 6.76 8.90
N HIS A 59 -21.81 7.67 8.42
CA HIS A 59 -22.25 8.74 7.51
C HIS A 59 -22.57 8.18 6.11
N THR A 60 -22.90 9.06 5.17
CA THR A 60 -23.16 8.66 3.78
C THR A 60 -21.92 8.00 3.14
N PRO A 61 -22.08 7.16 2.10
CA PRO A 61 -20.96 6.52 1.41
C PRO A 61 -19.88 7.50 0.92
N GLU A 62 -20.25 8.73 0.54
CA GLU A 62 -19.33 9.79 0.10
C GLU A 62 -18.40 10.24 1.23
N VAL A 63 -18.97 10.47 2.43
CA VAL A 63 -18.22 10.88 3.62
C VAL A 63 -17.34 9.72 4.10
N THR A 64 -17.90 8.52 4.18
CA THR A 64 -17.17 7.30 4.55
C THR A 64 -15.99 7.06 3.60
N THR A 65 -16.20 7.24 2.29
CA THR A 65 -15.14 7.13 1.26
C THR A 65 -14.02 8.13 1.49
N THR A 66 -14.37 9.37 1.83
CA THR A 66 -13.39 10.43 2.12
C THR A 66 -12.52 10.02 3.31
N HIS A 67 -13.13 9.59 4.40
CA HIS A 67 -12.41 9.15 5.59
C HIS A 67 -11.56 7.91 5.36
N VAL A 68 -12.04 6.90 4.63
CA VAL A 68 -11.23 5.72 4.27
C VAL A 68 -9.95 6.13 3.53
N LYS A 69 -10.06 7.07 2.58
CA LYS A 69 -8.89 7.58 1.84
C LYS A 69 -7.96 8.40 2.74
N GLU A 70 -8.50 9.22 3.63
CA GLU A 70 -7.71 9.98 4.62
C GLU A 70 -6.96 9.07 5.58
N MET A 71 -7.61 8.05 6.12
CA MET A 71 -7.00 7.06 7.02
C MET A 71 -5.91 6.25 6.33
N ALA A 72 -6.15 5.77 5.11
CA ALA A 72 -5.10 5.08 4.35
C ALA A 72 -3.87 5.98 4.13
N ARG A 73 -4.07 7.26 3.81
CA ARG A 73 -2.96 8.23 3.67
C ARG A 73 -2.26 8.50 4.99
N TYR A 74 -3.01 8.64 6.08
CA TYR A 74 -2.46 8.77 7.43
C TYR A 74 -1.55 7.59 7.80
N LEU A 75 -1.93 6.37 7.39
CA LEU A 75 -1.14 5.16 7.61
C LEU A 75 0.07 5.01 6.67
N GLY A 76 0.21 5.89 5.67
CA GLY A 76 1.38 5.93 4.78
C GLY A 76 1.11 5.54 3.32
N ALA A 77 -0.14 5.40 2.88
CA ALA A 77 -0.44 5.30 1.44
C ALA A 77 -0.20 6.63 0.73
N ASP A 78 0.56 6.61 -0.36
CA ASP A 78 0.75 7.79 -1.21
C ASP A 78 -0.44 8.00 -2.16
N LEU A 79 -1.04 6.91 -2.63
CA LEU A 79 -2.23 6.92 -3.50
C LEU A 79 -3.29 5.94 -2.97
N VAL A 80 -4.56 6.35 -3.05
CA VAL A 80 -5.69 5.54 -2.60
C VAL A 80 -6.85 5.66 -3.56
N GLY A 81 -7.31 4.52 -4.07
CA GLY A 81 -8.39 4.40 -5.04
C GLY A 81 -9.42 3.40 -4.56
N ILE A 82 -10.65 3.55 -5.03
CA ILE A 82 -11.75 2.63 -4.73
C ILE A 82 -12.40 2.24 -6.05
N THR A 83 -12.67 0.96 -6.24
CA THR A 83 -13.39 0.44 -7.42
C THR A 83 -14.47 -0.54 -6.99
N ARG A 84 -15.46 -0.76 -7.85
CA ARG A 84 -16.37 -1.90 -7.71
C ARG A 84 -15.64 -3.20 -8.05
N LEU A 85 -16.11 -4.27 -7.44
CA LEU A 85 -15.80 -5.64 -7.81
C LEU A 85 -17.03 -6.26 -8.46
N ASP A 86 -16.83 -6.95 -9.57
CA ASP A 86 -17.91 -7.62 -10.30
C ASP A 86 -18.27 -8.97 -9.65
N ASN A 87 -17.27 -9.69 -9.11
CA ASN A 87 -17.45 -10.88 -8.30
C ASN A 87 -16.13 -11.23 -7.59
N ASP A 88 -16.20 -11.58 -6.31
CA ASP A 88 -15.20 -12.39 -5.62
C ASP A 88 -15.92 -13.53 -4.88
N ASP A 89 -15.18 -14.55 -4.43
CA ASP A 89 -15.77 -15.74 -3.78
C ASP A 89 -16.54 -15.40 -2.50
N ALA A 90 -16.23 -14.26 -1.89
CA ALA A 90 -16.85 -13.77 -0.66
C ALA A 90 -17.99 -12.76 -0.90
N GLY A 91 -18.27 -12.35 -2.13
CA GLY A 91 -19.29 -11.35 -2.46
C GLY A 91 -19.01 -9.96 -1.88
N HIS A 92 -17.76 -9.49 -1.88
CA HIS A 92 -17.40 -8.11 -1.56
C HIS A 92 -17.68 -7.19 -2.77
N PRO A 93 -18.49 -6.13 -2.61
CA PRO A 93 -18.81 -5.19 -3.70
C PRO A 93 -17.70 -4.20 -4.03
N PHE A 94 -16.74 -3.96 -3.13
CA PHE A 94 -15.73 -2.92 -3.28
C PHE A 94 -14.30 -3.42 -3.04
N ALA A 95 -13.37 -2.82 -3.77
CA ALA A 95 -11.94 -2.91 -3.51
C ALA A 95 -11.36 -1.53 -3.18
N VAL A 96 -10.63 -1.44 -2.08
CA VAL A 96 -9.77 -0.30 -1.74
C VAL A 96 -8.34 -0.67 -2.13
N VAL A 97 -7.76 0.13 -3.02
CA VAL A 97 -6.42 -0.08 -3.57
C VAL A 97 -5.52 1.02 -3.07
N CYS A 98 -4.44 0.64 -2.37
CA CYS A 98 -3.42 1.56 -1.89
C CYS A 98 -2.14 1.36 -2.69
N ALA A 99 -1.45 2.44 -3.04
CA ALA A 99 -0.10 2.39 -3.56
C ALA A 99 0.83 3.26 -2.72
N VAL A 100 2.04 2.76 -2.51
CA VAL A 100 3.09 3.44 -1.75
C VAL A 100 4.30 3.66 -2.64
N ARG A 101 5.01 4.76 -2.44
CA ARG A 101 6.21 5.10 -3.22
C ARG A 101 7.30 4.07 -2.96
N ALA A 102 7.94 3.64 -4.04
CA ALA A 102 9.01 2.65 -4.05
C ALA A 102 10.21 3.22 -4.78
N ASP A 103 11.21 3.73 -4.03
CA ASP A 103 12.45 4.25 -4.60
C ASP A 103 13.29 3.13 -5.25
N ASP A 104 13.26 1.94 -4.64
CA ASP A 104 13.80 0.69 -5.17
C ASP A 104 12.63 -0.26 -5.51
N ASP A 105 12.66 -0.97 -6.65
CA ASP A 105 11.59 -1.93 -7.00
C ASP A 105 11.72 -3.16 -6.09
N PRO A 106 10.72 -3.50 -5.26
CA PRO A 106 10.81 -4.65 -4.35
C PRO A 106 10.97 -6.00 -5.07
N ARG A 107 10.72 -6.06 -6.38
CA ARG A 107 10.99 -7.26 -7.19
C ARG A 107 12.47 -7.47 -7.49
N GLU A 108 13.25 -6.41 -7.47
CA GLU A 108 14.68 -6.40 -7.79
C GLU A 108 15.55 -6.20 -6.54
N ALA A 109 14.98 -5.64 -5.47
CA ALA A 109 15.65 -5.33 -4.21
C ALA A 109 15.08 -6.18 -3.05
N PRO A 110 15.54 -7.43 -2.85
CA PRO A 110 14.91 -8.37 -1.93
C PRO A 110 15.35 -8.21 -0.46
N GLY A 111 16.26 -7.27 -0.16
CA GLY A 111 16.70 -6.99 1.20
C GLY A 111 15.67 -6.21 2.01
N ILE A 112 15.89 -6.13 3.33
CA ILE A 112 14.95 -5.51 4.28
C ILE A 112 14.59 -4.08 3.85
N GLY A 113 15.58 -3.32 3.37
CA GLY A 113 15.39 -1.97 2.90
C GLY A 113 14.63 -1.87 1.56
N GLY A 114 14.90 -2.78 0.62
CA GLY A 114 14.20 -2.83 -0.67
C GLY A 114 12.73 -3.27 -0.53
N GLN A 115 12.42 -3.99 0.54
CA GLN A 115 11.07 -4.42 0.89
C GLN A 115 10.27 -3.39 1.71
N VAL A 116 10.84 -2.23 2.07
CA VAL A 116 10.13 -1.18 2.84
C VAL A 116 8.79 -0.77 2.22
N PRO A 117 8.66 -0.58 0.88
CA PRO A 117 7.36 -0.29 0.27
C PRO A 117 6.34 -1.42 0.53
N VAL A 118 6.76 -2.69 0.47
CA VAL A 118 5.86 -3.81 0.76
C VAL A 118 5.44 -3.82 2.23
N GLN A 119 6.36 -3.53 3.15
CA GLN A 119 6.08 -3.45 4.58
C GLN A 119 5.08 -2.32 4.89
N ASN A 120 5.28 -1.14 4.31
CA ASN A 120 4.36 -0.01 4.46
C ASN A 120 2.98 -0.34 3.88
N GLY A 121 2.93 -0.95 2.70
CA GLY A 121 1.67 -1.39 2.08
C GLY A 121 0.91 -2.37 2.96
N LEU A 122 1.60 -3.39 3.51
CA LEU A 122 1.01 -4.34 4.44
C LEU A 122 0.51 -3.68 5.73
N PHE A 123 1.29 -2.75 6.30
CA PHE A 123 0.86 -2.03 7.50
C PHE A 123 -0.43 -1.24 7.25
N VAL A 124 -0.50 -0.49 6.14
CA VAL A 124 -1.69 0.27 5.74
C VAL A 124 -2.90 -0.65 5.62
N THR A 125 -2.77 -1.73 4.84
CA THR A 125 -3.93 -2.56 4.48
C THR A 125 -4.37 -3.47 5.63
N PHE A 126 -3.44 -3.93 6.45
CA PHE A 126 -3.73 -4.66 7.68
C PHE A 126 -4.54 -3.78 8.64
N VAL A 127 -4.03 -2.59 8.99
CA VAL A 127 -4.66 -1.71 9.98
C VAL A 127 -6.00 -1.20 9.47
N LEU A 128 -6.08 -0.78 8.21
CA LEU A 128 -7.32 -0.29 7.64
C LEU A 128 -8.38 -1.40 7.55
N SER A 129 -8.02 -2.61 7.12
CA SER A 129 -8.97 -3.73 7.08
C SER A 129 -9.45 -4.12 8.49
N ALA A 130 -8.56 -4.08 9.50
CA ALA A 130 -8.94 -4.30 10.88
C ALA A 130 -9.96 -3.26 11.35
N TRP A 131 -9.71 -1.98 11.10
CA TRP A 131 -10.66 -0.92 11.44
C TRP A 131 -12.03 -1.10 10.76
N ILE A 132 -12.06 -1.50 9.49
CA ILE A 132 -13.33 -1.79 8.80
C ILE A 132 -14.08 -2.95 9.48
N ARG A 133 -13.37 -3.99 9.91
CA ARG A 133 -13.95 -5.11 10.67
C ARG A 133 -14.49 -4.66 12.04
N GLU A 134 -13.81 -3.75 12.72
CA GLU A 134 -14.28 -3.16 13.98
C GLU A 134 -15.54 -2.29 13.79
N LEU A 135 -15.78 -1.73 12.60
CA LEU A 135 -17.04 -1.08 12.25
C LEU A 135 -18.19 -2.07 11.96
N GLY A 136 -17.93 -3.38 11.99
CA GLY A 136 -18.90 -4.43 11.70
C GLY A 136 -19.11 -4.72 10.20
N PHE A 137 -18.13 -4.37 9.37
CA PHE A 137 -18.13 -4.67 7.93
C PHE A 137 -17.05 -5.70 7.59
N ARG A 138 -17.32 -6.56 6.62
CA ARG A 138 -16.35 -7.56 6.15
C ARG A 138 -15.24 -6.82 5.43
N ALA A 139 -13.99 -7.15 5.77
CA ALA A 139 -12.83 -6.67 5.05
C ALA A 139 -11.70 -7.69 5.11
N SER A 140 -11.16 -8.03 3.93
CA SER A 140 -10.01 -8.91 3.79
C SER A 140 -8.94 -8.24 2.96
N ALA A 141 -7.69 -8.28 3.41
CA ALA A 141 -6.53 -7.77 2.69
C ALA A 141 -5.66 -8.94 2.25
N ALA A 142 -5.52 -9.14 0.94
CA ALA A 142 -4.75 -10.25 0.40
C ALA A 142 -4.00 -9.86 -0.87
N VAL A 143 -2.93 -10.60 -1.15
CA VAL A 143 -2.23 -10.53 -2.44
C VAL A 143 -3.22 -10.80 -3.55
N SER A 144 -3.22 -9.93 -4.56
CA SER A 144 -4.17 -9.95 -5.66
C SER A 144 -3.39 -9.96 -6.96
N ALA A 145 -3.54 -11.02 -7.75
CA ALA A 145 -2.87 -11.15 -9.06
C ALA A 145 -3.29 -10.03 -10.03
N ASP A 146 -4.46 -9.46 -9.82
CA ASP A 146 -5.07 -8.36 -10.56
C ASP A 146 -4.87 -6.98 -9.91
N ALA A 147 -4.04 -6.84 -8.86
CA ALA A 147 -3.89 -5.59 -8.12
C ALA A 147 -3.57 -4.36 -8.99
N ALA A 148 -2.72 -4.52 -10.02
CA ALA A 148 -2.42 -3.44 -10.96
C ALA A 148 -3.66 -3.04 -11.80
N ARG A 149 -4.47 -4.02 -12.24
CA ARG A 149 -5.72 -3.76 -12.98
C ARG A 149 -6.76 -3.09 -12.10
N LEU A 150 -6.88 -3.50 -10.84
CA LEU A 150 -7.74 -2.86 -9.86
C LEU A 150 -7.28 -1.42 -9.56
N ALA A 151 -5.96 -1.17 -9.49
CA ALA A 151 -5.42 0.18 -9.36
C ALA A 151 -5.78 1.06 -10.57
N PHE A 152 -5.72 0.52 -11.78
CA PHE A 152 -6.19 1.19 -13.00
C PHE A 152 -7.70 1.49 -12.92
N ALA A 153 -8.52 0.50 -12.57
CA ALA A 153 -9.98 0.67 -12.43
C ALA A 153 -10.34 1.71 -11.35
N ALA A 154 -9.54 1.76 -10.27
CA ALA A 154 -9.64 2.74 -9.20
C ALA A 154 -9.02 4.12 -9.55
N LYS A 155 -8.67 4.34 -10.83
CA LYS A 155 -8.14 5.59 -11.40
C LYS A 155 -6.83 6.07 -10.77
N LEU A 156 -5.96 5.15 -10.35
CA LEU A 156 -4.64 5.48 -9.78
C LEU A 156 -3.54 5.73 -10.84
N GLY A 157 -3.78 5.37 -12.09
CA GLY A 157 -2.81 5.51 -13.17
C GLY A 157 -3.21 4.71 -14.41
N THR A 158 -2.25 4.51 -15.31
CA THR A 158 -2.37 3.65 -16.50
C THR A 158 -1.53 2.39 -16.33
N LEU A 159 -1.70 1.41 -17.23
CA LEU A 159 -0.83 0.23 -17.28
C LEU A 159 0.15 0.38 -18.45
N ASP A 160 1.40 0.03 -18.23
CA ASP A 160 2.36 -0.11 -19.32
C ASP A 160 2.16 -1.41 -20.11
N ARG A 161 2.96 -1.62 -21.15
CA ARG A 161 2.92 -2.83 -22.01
C ARG A 161 3.15 -4.14 -21.25
N THR A 162 3.72 -4.10 -20.05
CA THR A 162 3.98 -5.25 -19.19
C THR A 162 2.90 -5.45 -18.13
N GLY A 163 1.91 -4.57 -18.06
CA GLY A 163 0.88 -4.57 -17.02
C GLY A 163 1.30 -3.93 -15.70
N LYS A 164 2.45 -3.22 -15.65
CA LYS A 164 2.86 -2.47 -14.46
C LYS A 164 2.11 -1.14 -14.39
N LEU A 165 1.69 -0.74 -13.19
CA LEU A 165 1.05 0.55 -12.95
C LEU A 165 2.03 1.71 -13.19
N VAL A 166 1.59 2.69 -13.96
CA VAL A 166 2.25 3.97 -14.20
C VAL A 166 1.37 5.08 -13.65
N THR A 167 1.83 5.71 -12.58
CA THR A 167 1.11 6.81 -11.90
C THR A 167 1.58 8.16 -12.43
N ALA A 168 0.72 9.18 -12.34
CA ALA A 168 1.05 10.52 -12.82
C ALA A 168 2.22 11.16 -12.04
N GLU A 169 2.25 10.97 -10.72
CA GLU A 169 3.25 11.62 -9.85
C GLU A 169 4.55 10.83 -9.73
N TYR A 170 4.47 9.50 -9.64
CA TYR A 170 5.63 8.65 -9.33
C TYR A 170 6.08 7.78 -10.49
N GLY A 171 5.36 7.79 -11.62
CA GLY A 171 5.58 6.87 -12.72
C GLY A 171 5.42 5.42 -12.24
N THR A 172 6.41 4.58 -12.54
CA THR A 172 6.48 3.16 -12.15
C THR A 172 7.07 2.92 -10.76
N ARG A 173 7.45 3.97 -10.03
CA ARG A 173 8.12 3.91 -8.71
C ARG A 173 7.11 3.83 -7.57
N VAL A 174 6.18 2.89 -7.69
CA VAL A 174 5.20 2.57 -6.65
C VAL A 174 5.06 1.07 -6.49
N HIS A 175 4.78 0.66 -5.27
CA HIS A 175 4.30 -0.66 -4.92
C HIS A 175 2.78 -0.57 -4.69
N VAL A 176 2.00 -1.37 -5.43
CA VAL A 176 0.58 -1.55 -5.15
C VAL A 176 0.46 -2.56 -4.01
N ALA A 177 -0.10 -2.14 -2.89
CA ALA A 177 -0.26 -2.97 -1.71
C ALA A 177 -1.31 -4.06 -1.92
N ASP A 178 -1.38 -5.00 -0.98
CA ASP A 178 -2.44 -6.02 -0.91
C ASP A 178 -3.83 -5.34 -0.98
N VAL A 179 -4.72 -5.86 -1.81
CA VAL A 179 -6.01 -5.20 -2.06
C VAL A 179 -6.98 -5.52 -0.93
N ILE A 180 -7.61 -4.48 -0.36
CA ILE A 180 -8.66 -4.65 0.63
C ILE A 180 -9.99 -4.85 -0.09
N ARG A 181 -10.59 -6.03 0.05
CA ARG A 181 -11.95 -6.32 -0.43
C ARG A 181 -12.92 -6.14 0.72
N THR A 182 -14.01 -5.41 0.51
CA THR A 182 -14.93 -5.05 1.61
C THR A 182 -16.37 -4.87 1.17
N ASP A 183 -17.30 -5.06 2.12
CA ASP A 183 -18.71 -4.68 2.01
C ASP A 183 -19.07 -3.36 2.71
N LEU A 184 -18.06 -2.61 3.18
CA LEU A 184 -18.24 -1.22 3.63
C LEU A 184 -18.82 -0.39 2.48
N PRO A 185 -19.95 0.35 2.68
CA PRO A 185 -20.54 1.18 1.63
C PRO A 185 -19.61 2.32 1.22
N LEU A 186 -19.13 2.29 -0.04
CA LEU A 186 -18.17 3.24 -0.58
C LEU A 186 -18.58 3.73 -1.97
N VAL A 187 -17.98 4.85 -2.39
CA VAL A 187 -18.16 5.44 -3.72
C VAL A 187 -16.91 5.14 -4.55
N PRO A 188 -17.04 4.32 -5.61
CA PRO A 188 -15.98 4.06 -6.59
C PRO A 188 -15.53 5.34 -7.30
N ALA A 189 -14.25 5.35 -7.73
CA ALA A 189 -13.63 6.48 -8.41
C ALA A 189 -14.17 6.72 -9.83
#